data_AF-A0A1I6W8J4-F1
#
_entry.id   AF-A0A1I6W8J4-F1
#
_cell.length_a   1.000
_cell.length_b   1.000
_cell.length_c   1.000
_cell.angle_alpha   90.00
_cell.angle_beta   90.00
_cell.angle_gamma   90.00
#
_symmetry.space_group_name_H-M   'P 1'
#
loop_
_entity.id
_entity.type
_entity.pdbx_description
1 polymer ?
#
loop_
_entity_poly.entity_id
_entity_poly.type
_entity_poly.pdbx_seq_one_letter_code
_entity_poly.pdbx_strand_id
1 'polypeptide(L)' 'MQSLIMVKFYIWIFGILFITNTIEFISVLTTDHKFDWLRAFCAIGFSIVFIKNLFDLKNKNYKTT' A
#
# COMPACT_ATOMS: atom_id res chain seq x y z
N MET A 1 -17.86 5.30 9.37
CA MET A 1 -17.75 3.83 9.29
C MET A 1 -17.51 3.47 7.83
N GLN A 2 -16.29 3.13 7.40
CA GLN A 2 -16.05 2.73 5.99
C GLN A 2 -16.74 1.39 5.69
N SER A 3 -17.39 1.26 4.53
CA SER A 3 -18.01 -0.02 4.13
C SER A 3 -16.94 -1.07 3.82
N LEU A 4 -17.28 -2.35 4.00
CA LEU A 4 -16.37 -3.47 3.72
C LEU A 4 -15.91 -3.48 2.25
N ILE A 5 -16.78 -3.06 1.33
CA ILE A 5 -16.49 -2.95 -0.11
C ILE A 5 -15.41 -1.90 -0.35
N MET A 6 -15.52 -0.73 0.30
CA MET A 6 -14.50 0.31 0.20
C MET A 6 -13.14 -0.13 0.76
N VAL A 7 -13.11 -0.84 1.89
CA VAL A 7 -11.84 -1.33 2.46
C VAL A 7 -11.16 -2.31 1.51
N LYS A 8 -11.90 -3.26 0.93
CA LYS A 8 -11.36 -4.20 -0.05
C LYS A 8 -10.82 -3.50 -1.31
N PHE A 9 -11.54 -2.49 -1.80
CA PHE A 9 -11.12 -1.69 -2.95
C PHE A 9 -9.83 -0.91 -2.66
N TYR A 10 -9.72 -0.29 -1.48
CA TYR A 10 -8.50 0.40 -1.07
C TYR A 10 -7.31 -0.55 -0.93
N ILE A 11 -7.49 -1.73 -0.35
CA ILE A 11 -6.42 -2.76 -0.29
C ILE A 11 -5.91 -3.07 -1.70
N TRP A 12 -6.82 -3.30 -2.66
CA TRP A 12 -6.44 -3.58 -4.04
C TRP A 12 -5.65 -2.45 -4.69
N ILE A 13 -6.16 -1.21 -4.64
CA ILE A 13 -5.51 -0.06 -5.27
C ILE A 13 -4.17 0.25 -4.60
N PHE A 14 -4.13 0.33 -3.27
CA PHE A 14 -2.89 0.67 -2.56
C PHE A 14 -1.85 -0.44 -2.66
N GLY A 15 -2.28 -1.71 -2.77
CA GLY A 15 -1.39 -2.83 -3.05
C GLY A 15 -0.72 -2.70 -4.42
N ILE A 16 -1.49 -2.40 -5.47
CA ILE A 16 -0.94 -2.19 -6.82
C ILE A 16 0.00 -0.99 -6.84
N LEU A 17 -0.42 0.16 -6.27
CA LEU A 17 0.41 1.37 -6.21
C LEU A 17 1.72 1.13 -5.46
N PHE A 18 1.68 0.37 -4.37
CA PHE A 18 2.87 -0.02 -3.62
C PHE A 18 3.83 -0.87 -4.46
N ILE A 19 3.33 -1.90 -5.13
CA ILE A 19 4.15 -2.80 -5.96
C ILE A 19 4.79 -2.02 -7.11
N THR A 20 4.00 -1.22 -7.85
CA THR A 20 4.52 -0.44 -8.98
C THR A 20 5.60 0.54 -8.54
N ASN A 21 5.37 1.31 -7.47
CA ASN A 21 6.39 2.25 -6.96
C ASN A 21 7.64 1.54 -6.44
N THR A 22 7.49 0.36 -5.83
CA THR A 22 8.63 -0.41 -5.32
C THR A 22 9.47 -0.97 -6.46
N ILE A 23 8.85 -1.54 -7.50
CA ILE A 23 9.55 -2.04 -8.68
C ILE A 23 10.29 -0.90 -9.37
N GLU A 24 9.61 0.23 -9.57
CA GLU A 24 10.19 1.41 -10.18
C GLU A 24 11.35 2.00 -9.36
N PHE A 25 11.23 2.02 -8.03
CA PHE A 25 12.31 2.43 -7.15
C PHE A 25 13.52 1.50 -7.24
N ILE A 26 13.31 0.18 -7.19
CA ILE A 26 14.38 -0.82 -7.33
C ILE A 26 15.02 -0.71 -8.72
N SER A 27 14.22 -0.49 -9.76
CA SER A 27 14.70 -0.27 -11.11
C SER A 27 15.67 0.90 -11.15
N VAL A 28 15.25 2.10 -10.72
CA VAL A 28 16.09 3.31 -10.70
C VAL A 28 17.34 3.12 -9.84
N LEU A 29 17.20 2.44 -8.70
CA LEU A 29 18.34 2.13 -7.82
C LEU A 29 19.35 1.22 -8.52
N THR A 30 18.89 0.25 -9.31
CA THR A 30 19.74 -0.74 -9.98
C THR A 30 20.32 -0.21 -11.29
N THR A 31 19.54 0.51 -12.09
CA THR A 31 19.96 1.00 -13.42
C THR A 31 20.77 2.28 -13.33
N ASP A 32 20.32 3.24 -12.52
CA ASP A 32 20.89 4.59 -12.48
C ASP A 32 21.75 4.81 -11.23
N HIS A 33 21.80 3.84 -10.31
CA HIS A 33 22.48 3.94 -9.01
C HIS A 33 22.08 5.19 -8.22
N LYS A 34 20.86 5.69 -8.48
CA LYS A 34 20.29 6.87 -7.85
C LYS A 34 19.26 6.46 -6.84
N PHE A 35 19.36 7.04 -5.67
CA PHE A 35 18.39 6.84 -4.61
C PHE A 35 17.28 7.90 -4.75
N ASP A 36 16.15 7.51 -5.31
CA ASP A 36 14.97 8.39 -5.42
C ASP A 36 14.20 8.40 -4.09
N TRP A 37 14.50 9.40 -3.26
CA TRP A 37 13.84 9.62 -1.97
C TRP A 37 12.33 9.78 -2.09
N LEU A 38 11.84 10.48 -3.12
CA LEU A 38 10.40 10.72 -3.29
C LEU A 38 9.66 9.40 -3.49
N ARG A 39 10.20 8.54 -4.36
CA ARG A 39 9.63 7.19 -4.60
C ARG A 39 9.71 6.31 -3.36
N ALA A 40 10.81 6.37 -2.60
CA ALA A 40 10.93 5.65 -1.34
C ALA A 40 9.85 6.09 -0.33
N PHE A 41 9.65 7.40 -0.15
CA PHE A 41 8.60 7.93 0.72
C PHE A 41 7.20 7.55 0.24
N CYS A 42 6.94 7.58 -1.08
CA CYS A 42 5.67 7.16 -1.66
C CYS A 42 5.41 5.66 -1.40
N ALA A 43 6.39 4.78 -1.61
CA ALA A 43 6.26 3.36 -1.33
C ALA A 43 5.98 3.10 0.15
N ILE A 44 6.68 3.77 1.06
CA ILE A 44 6.42 3.66 2.51
C ILE A 44 5.01 4.15 2.85
N GLY A 45 4.59 5.29 2.28
CA GLY A 45 3.24 5.84 2.49
C GLY A 45 2.14 4.88 2.03
N PHE A 46 2.25 4.33 0.82
CA PHE A 46 1.30 3.34 0.31
C PHE A 46 1.30 2.06 1.15
N SER A 47 2.47 1.61 1.63
CA SER A 47 2.58 0.46 2.53
C SER A 47 1.83 0.68 3.85
N ILE A 48 1.98 1.84 4.49
CA ILE A 48 1.28 2.17 5.73
C ILE A 48 -0.24 2.18 5.51
N VAL A 49 -0.71 2.81 4.44
CA VAL A 49 -2.14 2.84 4.11
C VAL A 49 -2.67 1.44 3.81
N PHE A 50 -1.89 0.61 3.10
CA PHE A 50 -2.24 -0.77 2.82
C PHE A 50 -2.36 -1.60 4.11
N ILE A 51 -1.38 -1.52 5.01
CA ILE A 51 -1.39 -2.22 6.31
C ILE A 51 -2.57 -1.75 7.18
N LYS A 52 -2.84 -0.44 7.21
CA LYS A 52 -3.98 0.11 7.95
C LYS A 52 -5.31 -0.45 7.43
N ASN A 53 -5.49 -0.49 6.12
CA ASN A 53 -6.70 -1.06 5.52
C ASN A 53 -6.81 -2.58 5.74
N LEU A 54 -5.70 -3.32 5.73
CA LEU A 54 -5.66 -4.74 6.11
C LEU A 54 -6.07 -4.94 7.57
N PHE A 55 -5.58 -4.10 8.48
CA PHE A 55 -5.93 -4.14 9.89
C PHE A 55 -7.41 -3.81 10.11
N ASP A 56 -7.94 -2.81 9.41
CA ASP A 56 -9.37 -2.47 9.41
C ASP A 56 -10.25 -3.60 8.85
N LEU A 57 -9.80 -4.30 7.81
CA LEU A 57 -10.50 -5.47 7.28
C LEU A 57 -10.53 -6.59 8.31
N LYS A 58 -9.39 -6.86 8.97
CA LYS A 58 -9.27 -7.86 10.03
C LYS A 58 -10.18 -7.49 11.21
N ASN A 59 -10.14 -6.24 11.69
CA ASN A 59 -10.96 -5.78 12.82
C ASN A 59 -12.46 -5.74 12.51
N LYS A 60 -12.87 -5.44 11.28
CA LYS A 60 -14.30 -5.45 10.89
C LYS A 60 -14.89 -6.84 10.79
N ASN A 61 -14.06 -7.88 10.66
CA ASN A 61 -14.52 -9.27 10.63
C ASN A 61 -14.83 -9.87 12.02
N TYR A 62 -14.76 -9.09 13.10
CA TYR A 62 -14.99 -9.58 14.48
C TYR A 62 -16.31 -9.16 15.15
N LYS A 63 -17.23 -8.52 14.42
CA LYS A 63 -18.63 -8.43 14.88
C LYS A 63 -19.51 -9.33 14.04
N THR A 64 -19.16 -10.61 14.04
CA THR A 64 -20.12 -11.70 13.83
C THR A 64 -20.98 -11.82 15.09
N THR A 65 -21.86 -10.85 15.34
CA THR A 65 -23.09 -10.99 16.15
C THR A 65 -24.00 -9.82 15.82
#